data_AF-A0AAC8QDG6-F1
#
_entry.id   AF-A0AAC8QDG6-F1
#
_cell.length_a   1.000
_cell.length_b   1.000
_cell.length_c   1.000
_cell.angle_alpha   90.00
_cell.angle_beta   90.00
_cell.angle_gamma   90.00
#
_symmetry.space_group_name_H-M   'P 1'
#
loop_
_entity.id
_entity.type
_entity.pdbx_description
1 polymer ?
#
loop_
_entity_poly.entity_id
_entity_poly.type
_entity_poly.pdbx_seq_one_letter_code
_entity_poly.pdbx_strand_id
1 'polypeptide(L)'
;MAKEEARTPEDLAAIQSAVAGLQFIQLNGKLDDFLDYLQDVEKAAERATSVEASFGDMAEAMKWLCAQAEPRFGARVEVAGKPHLVVRQRKEMWFLIPAPPLPSFEELTGK
;
A
#
# COMPACT_ATOMS: atom_id res chain seq x y z
N MET A 1 8.95 -36.19 -18.99
CA MET A 1 9.84 -35.93 -17.85
C MET A 1 9.88 -34.43 -17.68
N ALA A 2 9.23 -33.91 -16.64
CA ALA A 2 9.12 -32.47 -16.42
C ALA A 2 10.48 -31.92 -15.97
N LYS A 3 10.90 -30.83 -16.61
CA LYS A 3 12.15 -30.12 -16.37
C LYS A 3 12.09 -29.54 -14.96
N GLU A 4 12.74 -30.21 -14.02
CA GLU A 4 13.04 -29.66 -12.71
C GLU A 4 14.09 -28.57 -12.94
N GLU A 5 13.63 -27.36 -13.25
CA GLU A 5 14.49 -26.18 -13.38
C GLU A 5 15.20 -26.00 -12.04
N ALA A 6 16.52 -26.16 -12.04
CA ALA A 6 17.34 -26.05 -10.86
C ALA A 6 17.10 -24.67 -10.23
N ARG A 7 16.43 -24.65 -9.06
CA ARG A 7 16.20 -23.42 -8.29
C ARG A 7 17.55 -22.77 -8.02
N THR A 8 17.70 -21.56 -8.54
CA THR A 8 18.89 -20.76 -8.27
C THR A 8 18.86 -20.29 -6.80
N PRO A 9 20.00 -19.89 -6.22
CA PRO A 9 20.03 -19.28 -4.90
C PRO A 9 19.12 -18.04 -4.81
N GLU A 10 18.96 -17.32 -5.92
CA GLU A 10 18.07 -16.17 -6.05
C GLU A 10 16.59 -16.59 -5.97
N ASP A 11 16.19 -17.67 -6.64
CA ASP A 11 14.82 -18.22 -6.54
C ASP A 11 14.48 -18.63 -5.10
N LEU A 12 15.44 -19.26 -4.41
CA LEU A 12 15.26 -19.64 -3.02
C LEU A 12 15.15 -18.42 -2.09
N ALA A 13 15.95 -17.38 -2.33
CA ALA A 13 15.87 -16.13 -1.58
C ALA A 13 14.51 -15.44 -1.79
N ALA A 14 14.04 -15.37 -3.03
CA ALA A 14 12.73 -14.82 -3.36
C ALA A 14 11.59 -15.57 -2.66
N ILE A 15 11.63 -16.92 -2.67
CA ILE A 15 10.65 -17.74 -1.96
C ILE A 15 10.70 -17.50 -0.45
N GLN A 16 11.90 -17.41 0.15
CA GLN A 16 12.05 -17.12 1.57
C GLN A 16 11.49 -15.73 1.94
N SER A 17 11.76 -14.72 1.11
CA SER A 17 11.19 -13.38 1.29
C SER A 17 9.68 -13.38 1.19
N ALA A 18 9.11 -14.12 0.22
CA ALA A 18 7.66 -14.25 0.08
C ALA A 18 7.03 -14.93 1.31
N VAL A 19 7.65 -16.01 1.82
CA VAL A 19 7.19 -16.70 3.04
C VAL A 19 7.23 -15.77 4.25
N ALA A 20 8.32 -15.03 4.43
CA ALA A 20 8.45 -14.07 5.53
C ALA A 20 7.38 -12.96 5.44
N GLY A 21 7.12 -12.45 4.22
CA GLY A 21 6.07 -11.47 3.97
C GLY A 21 4.68 -11.99 4.31
N LEU A 22 4.34 -13.20 3.84
CA LEU A 22 3.05 -13.82 4.13
C LEU A 22 2.86 -14.10 5.63
N GLN A 23 3.90 -14.57 6.33
CA GLN A 23 3.86 -14.75 7.78
C GLN A 23 3.64 -13.43 8.51
N PHE A 24 4.32 -12.36 8.11
CA PHE A 24 4.11 -11.04 8.68
C PHE A 24 2.66 -10.57 8.50
N ILE A 25 2.12 -10.69 7.29
CA ILE A 25 0.72 -10.32 6.99
C ILE A 25 -0.25 -11.12 7.88
N GLN A 26 -0.05 -12.43 8.00
CA GLN A 26 -0.88 -13.30 8.84
C GLN A 26 -0.80 -12.91 10.32
N LEU A 27 0.40 -12.73 10.86
CA LEU A 27 0.60 -12.35 12.26
C LEU A 27 -0.02 -11.00 12.61
N ASN A 28 -0.15 -10.10 11.64
CA ASN A 28 -0.78 -8.80 11.80
C ASN A 28 -2.29 -8.80 11.49
N GLY A 29 -2.89 -9.96 11.18
CA GLY A 29 -4.31 -10.08 10.86
C GLY A 29 -4.70 -9.38 9.56
N LYS A 30 -3.75 -9.25 8.62
CA LYS A 30 -3.91 -8.52 7.35
C LYS A 30 -4.14 -9.43 6.14
N LEU A 31 -4.41 -10.72 6.39
CA LEU A 31 -4.54 -11.72 5.33
C LEU A 31 -5.74 -11.42 4.41
N ASP A 32 -6.89 -11.04 4.97
CA ASP A 32 -8.08 -10.72 4.17
C ASP A 32 -7.84 -9.46 3.32
N ASP A 33 -7.28 -8.39 3.90
CA ASP A 33 -6.88 -7.18 3.18
C ASP A 33 -5.91 -7.49 2.01
N PHE A 34 -4.99 -8.45 2.22
CA PHE A 34 -4.03 -8.88 1.19
C PHE A 34 -4.67 -9.74 0.10
N LEU A 35 -5.62 -10.62 0.45
CA LEU A 35 -6.36 -11.42 -0.54
C LEU A 35 -7.25 -10.54 -1.41
N ASP A 36 -7.91 -9.53 -0.82
CA ASP A 36 -8.68 -8.52 -1.55
C ASP A 36 -7.78 -7.68 -2.48
N TYR A 37 -6.56 -7.37 -2.04
CA TYR A 37 -5.55 -6.72 -2.89
C TYR A 37 -5.19 -7.58 -4.12
N LEU A 38 -5.01 -8.90 -3.94
CA LEU A 38 -4.61 -9.81 -5.02
C LEU A 38 -5.70 -10.08 -6.06
N GLN A 39 -6.98 -9.90 -5.71
CA GLN A 39 -8.08 -10.10 -6.67
C GLN A 39 -8.03 -9.11 -7.84
N ASP A 40 -7.38 -7.96 -7.67
CA ASP A 40 -7.31 -6.92 -8.70
C ASP A 40 -6.01 -6.11 -8.55
N VAL A 41 -4.87 -6.78 -8.76
CA VAL A 41 -3.52 -6.21 -8.56
C VAL A 41 -3.29 -4.96 -9.40
N GLU A 42 -3.78 -4.94 -10.64
CA GLU A 42 -3.71 -3.76 -11.51
C GLU A 42 -4.48 -2.59 -10.90
N LYS A 43 -5.75 -2.79 -10.52
CA LYS A 43 -6.50 -1.73 -9.80
C LYS A 43 -5.87 -1.41 -8.46
N ALA A 44 -5.22 -2.35 -7.79
CA ALA A 44 -4.56 -2.09 -6.52
C ALA A 44 -3.34 -1.19 -6.71
N ALA A 45 -2.55 -1.39 -7.77
CA ALA A 45 -1.46 -0.51 -8.17
C ALA A 45 -1.96 0.87 -8.63
N GLU A 46 -3.02 0.94 -9.43
CA GLU A 46 -3.69 2.20 -9.80
C GLU A 46 -4.17 2.95 -8.55
N ARG A 47 -4.79 2.25 -7.60
CA ARG A 47 -5.26 2.86 -6.35
C ARG A 47 -4.12 3.30 -5.43
N ALA A 48 -2.97 2.63 -5.47
CA ALA A 48 -1.79 3.02 -4.69
C ALA A 48 -1.12 4.30 -5.24
N THR A 49 -1.33 4.61 -6.52
CA THR A 49 -0.76 5.76 -7.21
C THR A 49 -1.74 6.93 -7.37
N SER A 50 -3.05 6.67 -7.30
CA SER A 50 -4.10 7.69 -7.40
C SER A 50 -4.14 8.62 -6.19
N VAL A 51 -4.16 9.94 -6.46
CA VAL A 51 -4.43 10.97 -5.44
C VAL A 51 -5.95 11.12 -5.30
N GLU A 52 -6.47 10.89 -4.10
CA GLU A 52 -7.90 10.95 -3.79
C GLU A 52 -8.40 12.39 -3.63
N ALA A 53 -7.57 13.27 -3.07
CA ALA A 53 -7.86 14.69 -2.90
C ALA A 53 -6.57 15.52 -2.77
N SER A 54 -6.64 16.80 -3.13
CA SER A 54 -5.55 17.77 -2.95
C SER A 54 -6.04 18.99 -2.16
N PHE A 55 -5.21 19.45 -1.23
CA PHE A 55 -5.51 20.52 -0.28
C PHE A 55 -4.39 21.55 -0.24
N GLY A 56 -4.75 22.81 0.00
CA GLY A 56 -3.77 23.90 0.11
C GLY A 56 -2.95 23.80 1.40
N ASP A 57 -3.54 23.28 2.47
CA ASP A 57 -2.89 23.12 3.77
C ASP A 57 -3.39 21.90 4.56
N MET A 58 -2.69 21.60 5.66
CA MET A 58 -2.97 20.46 6.52
C MET A 58 -4.29 20.61 7.30
N ALA A 59 -4.75 21.83 7.56
CA ALA A 59 -5.99 22.07 8.29
C ALA A 59 -7.20 21.72 7.42
N GLU A 60 -7.18 22.08 6.14
CA GLU A 60 -8.18 21.66 5.15
C GLU A 60 -8.20 20.14 4.99
N ALA A 61 -7.03 19.53 4.84
CA ALA A 61 -6.91 18.09 4.68
C ALA A 61 -7.46 17.31 5.89
N MET A 62 -7.17 17.77 7.12
CA MET A 62 -7.71 17.15 8.32
C MET A 62 -9.21 17.37 8.51
N LYS A 63 -9.75 18.53 8.11
CA LYS A 63 -11.20 18.75 8.11
C LYS A 63 -11.91 17.78 7.17
N TRP A 64 -11.35 17.57 5.97
CA TRP A 64 -11.86 16.58 5.03
C TRP A 64 -11.79 15.16 5.62
N LEU A 65 -10.67 14.79 6.24
CA LEU A 65 -10.49 13.46 6.82
C LEU A 65 -11.50 13.19 7.95
N CYS A 66 -11.75 14.17 8.81
CA CYS A 66 -12.73 14.06 9.90
C CYS A 66 -14.20 14.07 9.41
N ALA A 67 -14.46 14.62 8.22
CA ALA A 67 -15.80 14.64 7.63
C ALA A 67 -16.18 13.30 6.97
N GLN A 68 -15.21 12.43 6.71
CA GLN A 68 -15.46 11.12 6.13
C GLN A 68 -16.01 10.14 7.17
N ALA A 69 -17.10 9.45 6.80
CA ALA A 69 -17.67 8.39 7.65
C ALA A 69 -16.72 7.18 7.78
N GLU A 70 -16.04 6.82 6.69
CA GLU A 70 -15.07 5.74 6.65
C GLU A 70 -13.95 6.09 5.66
N PRO A 71 -12.90 6.80 6.11
CA PRO A 71 -11.73 7.08 5.29
C PRO A 71 -11.10 5.79 4.78
N ARG A 72 -10.67 5.80 3.53
CA ARG A 72 -9.93 4.68 2.97
C ARG A 72 -8.52 4.62 3.53
N PHE A 73 -8.19 3.54 4.25
CA PHE A 73 -6.84 3.30 4.72
C PHE A 73 -5.86 3.18 3.53
N GLY A 74 -4.76 3.92 3.59
CA GLY A 74 -3.73 3.96 2.55
C GLY A 74 -4.07 4.87 1.37
N ALA A 75 -5.20 5.59 1.38
CA ALA A 75 -5.49 6.59 0.36
C ALA A 75 -4.42 7.69 0.34
N ARG A 76 -3.97 8.06 -0.87
CA ARG A 76 -3.06 9.19 -1.05
C ARG A 76 -3.84 10.50 -1.13
N VAL A 77 -3.40 11.49 -0.39
CA VAL A 77 -3.87 12.88 -0.51
C VAL A 77 -2.68 13.81 -0.70
N GLU A 78 -2.87 14.89 -1.42
CA GLU A 78 -1.86 15.92 -1.58
C GLU A 78 -2.16 17.09 -0.64
N VAL A 79 -1.15 17.54 0.10
CA VAL A 79 -1.26 18.65 1.05
C VAL A 79 -0.12 19.60 0.77
N ALA A 80 -0.44 20.82 0.34
CA ALA A 80 0.55 21.82 -0.06
C ALA A 80 1.58 21.27 -1.09
N GLY A 81 1.10 20.51 -2.08
CA GLY A 81 1.93 19.89 -3.11
C GLY A 81 2.77 18.70 -2.63
N LYS A 82 2.54 18.18 -1.42
CA LYS A 82 3.25 17.03 -0.86
C LYS A 82 2.30 15.85 -0.62
N PRO A 83 2.68 14.63 -1.03
CA PRO A 83 1.82 13.47 -0.85
C PRO A 83 1.82 13.00 0.61
N HIS A 84 0.64 12.64 1.09
CA HIS A 84 0.38 12.06 2.40
C HIS A 84 -0.50 10.81 2.26
N LEU A 85 -0.42 9.90 3.23
CA LEU A 85 -1.26 8.72 3.32
C LEU A 85 -2.26 8.86 4.47
N VAL A 86 -3.50 8.46 4.22
CA VAL A 86 -4.52 8.26 5.24
C VAL A 86 -4.22 6.99 6.01
N VAL A 87 -4.05 7.12 7.33
CA VAL A 87 -3.75 5.99 8.22
C VAL A 87 -4.61 6.06 9.48
N ARG A 88 -4.82 4.90 10.11
CA ARG A 88 -5.63 4.77 11.33
C ARG A 88 -4.80 4.27 12.50
N GLN A 89 -4.85 4.98 13.63
CA GLN A 89 -4.17 4.61 14.86
C GLN A 89 -5.21 3.92 15.71
N ARG A 90 -5.03 2.60 15.91
CA ARG A 90 -6.02 1.76 16.59
C ARG A 90 -7.40 1.92 15.92
N LYS A 91 -8.51 1.69 16.63
CA LYS A 91 -9.85 1.70 16.02
C LYS A 91 -10.47 3.10 15.86
N GLU A 92 -9.84 4.17 16.34
CA GLU A 92 -10.58 5.42 16.61
C GLU A 92 -10.00 6.70 15.99
N MET A 93 -8.71 6.75 15.64
CA MET A 93 -8.12 8.02 15.17
C MET A 93 -7.52 7.91 13.77
N TRP A 94 -8.01 8.74 12.85
CA TRP A 94 -7.47 8.89 11.50
C TRP A 94 -6.49 10.06 11.45
N PHE A 95 -5.38 9.88 10.72
CA PHE A 95 -4.35 10.89 10.57
C PHE A 95 -3.69 10.79 9.19
N LEU A 96 -3.02 11.86 8.79
CA LEU A 96 -2.22 11.90 7.58
C LEU A 96 -0.74 11.79 7.94
N ILE A 97 -0.03 10.88 7.30
CA ILE A 97 1.44 10.79 7.40
C ILE A 97 2.06 11.13 6.05
N PRO A 98 3.27 11.72 6.01
CA PRO A 98 4.00 11.87 4.75
C PRO A 98 4.09 10.54 4.01
N ALA A 99 3.68 10.55 2.74
CA ALA A 99 3.77 9.35 1.92
C ALA A 99 5.22 9.15 1.48
N PRO A 100 5.73 7.91 1.49
CA PRO A 100 6.98 7.63 0.78
C PRO A 100 6.81 7.98 -0.71
N PRO A 101 7.88 8.40 -1.39
CA PRO A 101 7.86 8.54 -2.85
C PRO A 101 7.38 7.22 -3.46
N LEU A 102 6.54 7.31 -4.47
CA LEU A 102 6.15 6.12 -5.22
C LEU A 102 7.42 5.54 -5.85
N PRO A 103 7.69 4.23 -5.71
CA PRO A 103 8.63 3.60 -6.60
C PRO A 103 8.15 3.82 -8.03
N SER A 104 9.08 4.05 -8.96
CA SER A 104 8.71 4.21 -10.36
C SER A 104 8.01 2.94 -10.86
N PHE A 105 7.17 3.07 -11.89
CA PHE A 105 6.54 1.89 -12.51
C PHE A 105 7.59 0.89 -13.02
N GLU A 106 8.77 1.37 -13.43
CA GLU A 106 9.94 0.56 -13.80
C GLU A 106 10.51 -0.21 -12.60
N GLU A 107 10.62 0.43 -11.42
CA GLU A 107 11.03 -0.23 -10.17
C GLU A 107 10.01 -1.27 -9.69
N LEU A 108 8.71 -1.06 -9.95
CA LEU A 108 7.64 -1.99 -9.59
C LEU A 108 7.51 -3.18 -10.54
N THR A 109 7.92 -3.02 -11.80
CA THR A 109 7.74 -4.05 -12.84
C THR A 109 9.04 -4.73 -13.29
N GLY A 110 10.19 -4.28 -12.77
CA GLY A 110 11.50 -4.88 -13.05
C GLY A 110 11.87 -4.85 -14.53
N LYS A 111 11.42 -3.83 -15.27
CA LYS A 111 11.70 -3.62 -16.69
C LYS A 111 12.45 -2.33 -16.93
#